data_AF-A0A7V8XGU3-F1
#
_entry.id   AF-A0A7V8XGU3-F1
#
_cell.length_a   1.000
_cell.length_b   1.000
_cell.length_c   1.000
_cell.angle_alpha   90.00
_cell.angle_beta   90.00
_cell.angle_gamma   90.00
#
_symmetry.space_group_name_H-M   'P 1'
#
loop_
_entity.id
_entity.type
_entity.pdbx_description
1 polymer ?
#
loop_
_entity_poly.entity_id
_entity_poly.type
_entity_poly.pdbx_seq_one_letter_code
_entity_poly.pdbx_strand_id
1 'polypeptide(L)' 'MPFRRKHDRLRPLDEAAAYARCHGDRDQSVRVVKLPPRRARYDLLATGEEIRRRFEERIDAREPDPPLAPTPSPSA' A
#
# COMPACT_ATOMS: atom_id res chain seq x y z
N MET A 1 -4.49 -16.33 38.49
CA MET A 1 -4.84 -14.90 38.58
C MET A 1 -4.61 -14.26 37.21
N PRO A 2 -5.64 -13.91 36.41
CA PRO A 2 -5.42 -13.26 35.12
C PRO A 2 -5.15 -11.77 35.31
N PHE A 3 -3.96 -11.31 34.93
CA PHE A 3 -3.59 -9.90 34.93
C PHE A 3 -4.33 -9.18 33.79
N ARG A 4 -5.50 -8.60 34.10
CA ARG A 4 -6.15 -7.61 33.25
C ARG A 4 -5.26 -6.36 33.22
N ARG A 5 -4.38 -6.25 32.22
CA ARG A 5 -3.72 -4.98 31.91
C ARG A 5 -4.82 -3.96 31.59
N LYS A 6 -5.07 -3.03 32.51
CA LYS A 6 -5.78 -1.79 32.19
C LYS A 6 -4.95 -1.11 31.12
N HIS A 7 -5.44 -1.10 29.87
CA HIS A 7 -4.96 -0.15 28.90
C HIS A 7 -5.35 1.22 29.45
N ASP A 8 -4.44 1.89 30.16
CA ASP A 8 -4.54 3.32 30.34
C ASP A 8 -4.71 3.88 28.94
N ARG A 9 -5.90 4.44 28.67
CA ARG A 9 -6.17 5.17 27.44
C ARG A 9 -5.20 6.33 27.44
N LEU A 10 -4.01 6.13 26.87
CA LEU A 10 -3.03 7.17 26.61
C LEU A 10 -3.81 8.29 25.95
N ARG A 11 -3.74 9.50 26.53
CA ARG A 11 -4.43 10.66 25.96
C ARG A 11 -4.08 10.73 24.48
N PRO A 12 -5.05 11.00 23.59
CA PRO A 12 -4.78 11.14 22.17
C PRO A 12 -3.64 12.15 22.01
N LEU A 13 -2.57 11.70 21.39
CA LEU A 13 -1.37 12.50 21.14
C LEU A 13 -1.66 13.39 19.94
N ASP A 14 -1.51 14.70 20.11
CA ASP A 14 -1.61 15.61 18.97
C ASP A 14 -0.39 15.47 18.05
N GLU A 15 -0.51 16.01 16.83
CA GLU A 15 0.54 15.92 15.81
C GLU A 15 1.85 16.55 16.29
N ALA A 16 1.77 17.68 17.02
CA ALA A 16 2.93 18.41 17.51
C ALA A 16 3.75 17.57 18.51
N ALA A 17 3.08 16.94 19.47
CA ALA A 17 3.71 16.10 20.47
C ALA A 17 4.22 14.77 19.87
N ALA A 18 3.53 14.23 18.87
CA ALA A 18 4.02 13.08 18.10
C ALA A 18 5.30 13.42 17.33
N TYR A 19 5.31 14.55 16.63
CA TYR A 19 6.47 15.05 15.90
C TYR A 19 7.67 15.27 16.83
N ALA A 20 7.46 15.95 17.96
CA ALA A 20 8.50 16.20 18.95
C ALA A 20 9.15 14.91 19.49
N ARG A 21 8.36 13.85 19.70
CA ARG A 21 8.87 12.55 20.17
C ARG A 21 9.72 11.82 19.14
N CYS A 22 9.36 11.91 17.86
CA CYS A 22 10.02 11.15 16.79
C CYS A 22 11.18 11.92 16.13
N HIS A 23 11.06 13.24 16.03
CA HIS A 23 11.93 14.09 15.22
C HIS A 23 12.50 15.29 15.99
N GLY A 24 12.11 15.50 17.24
CA GLY A 24 12.52 16.67 18.03
C GLY A 24 11.75 17.94 17.65
N ASP A 25 12.29 19.09 18.04
CA ASP A 25 11.64 20.37 17.76
C ASP A 25 11.59 20.65 16.25
N ARG A 26 10.45 21.21 15.85
CA ARG A 26 10.22 21.61 14.47
C ARG A 26 10.95 22.92 14.19
N ASP A 27 11.86 22.92 13.23
CA ASP A 27 12.53 24.13 12.75
C ASP A 27 11.76 24.80 11.60
N GLN A 28 12.30 25.91 11.07
CA GLN A 28 11.68 26.64 9.95
C GLN A 28 11.70 25.87 8.62
N SER A 29 12.39 24.73 8.53
CA SER A 29 12.44 23.92 7.30
C SER A 29 11.13 23.16 7.05
N VAL A 30 10.31 22.94 8.09
CA VAL A 30 9.10 22.12 8.00
C VAL A 30 7.84 22.98 8.10
N ARG A 31 7.01 23.01 7.06
CA ARG A 31 5.76 23.80 7.01
C ARG A 31 4.51 22.91 7.03
N VAL A 32 3.53 23.21 7.89
CA VAL A 32 2.23 22.51 7.88
C VAL A 32 1.39 23.17 6.82
N VAL A 33 0.99 22.42 5.81
CA VAL A 33 0.06 22.90 4.78
C VAL A 33 -1.27 22.18 4.94
N LYS A 34 -2.36 22.93 4.92
CA LYS A 34 -3.71 22.34 4.85
C LYS A 34 -3.88 21.78 3.45
N LEU A 35 -3.84 20.45 3.34
CA LEU A 35 -4.11 19.79 2.07
C LEU A 35 -5.58 20.03 1.71
N PRO A 36 -5.91 20.36 0.44
CA PRO A 36 -7.30 20.38 0.00
C PRO A 36 -7.96 19.02 0.27
N PRO A 37 -9.29 18.99 0.44
CA PRO A 37 -10.04 17.74 0.63
C PRO A 37 -9.59 16.70 -0.39
N ARG A 38 -9.26 15.49 0.08
CA ARG A 38 -8.86 14.39 -0.82
C ARG A 38 -9.98 14.23 -1.85
N ARG A 39 -9.62 14.38 -3.13
CA ARG A 39 -10.55 14.13 -4.24
C ARG A 39 -11.21 12.77 -4.02
N ALA A 40 -12.52 12.70 -4.29
CA ALA A 40 -13.25 11.44 -4.26
C ALA A 40 -12.45 10.42 -5.07
N ARG A 41 -12.16 9.28 -4.45
CA ARG A 41 -11.58 8.16 -5.20
C ARG A 41 -12.65 7.73 -6.20
N TYR A 42 -12.27 7.55 -7.46
CA TYR A 42 -13.21 7.02 -8.45
C TYR A 42 -13.82 5.71 -7.95
N ASP A 43 -15.10 5.51 -8.23
CA ASP A 43 -15.73 4.21 -8.02
C ASP A 43 -14.98 3.20 -8.88
N LEU A 44 -14.29 2.28 -8.21
CA LEU A 44 -13.57 1.20 -8.90
C LEU A 44 -14.62 0.26 -9.49
N LEU A 45 -14.54 -0.02 -10.79
CA LEU A 45 -15.44 -0.93 -11.49
C LEU A 45 -15.35 -2.38 -10.97
N ALA A 46 -14.29 -2.70 -10.23
CA ALA A 46 -14.07 -3.99 -9.59
C ALA A 46 -13.19 -3.83 -8.35
N THR A 47 -13.38 -4.70 -7.35
CA THR A 47 -12.47 -4.77 -6.21
C THR A 47 -11.11 -5.38 -6.62
N GLY A 48 -10.05 -5.11 -5.86
CA GLY A 48 -8.73 -5.72 -6.15
C GLY A 48 -8.75 -7.25 -6.15
N GLU A 49 -9.56 -7.85 -5.28
CA GLU A 49 -9.76 -9.29 -5.20
C GLU A 49 -10.47 -9.86 -6.43
N GLU A 50 -11.45 -9.12 -6.96
CA GLU A 50 -12.15 -9.51 -8.18
C GLU A 50 -11.24 -9.45 -9.41
N ILE A 51 -10.32 -8.47 -9.44
CA ILE A 51 -9.27 -8.39 -10.46
C ILE A 51 -8.32 -9.60 -10.35
N ARG A 52 -7.90 -9.96 -9.12
CA ARG A 52 -7.04 -11.12 -8.87
C ARG A 52 -7.68 -12.40 -9.40
N ARG A 53 -8.92 -12.68 -9.02
CA ARG A 53 -9.65 -13.89 -9.43
C ARG A 53 -9.78 -14.00 -10.95
N ARG A 54 -10.23 -12.94 -11.64
CA ARG A 54 -10.35 -12.96 -13.11
C ARG A 54 -9.01 -13.17 -13.81
N PHE A 55 -7.93 -12.66 -13.22
CA PHE A 55 -6.60 -12.84 -13.76
C PHE A 55 -6.14 -14.30 -13.65
N GLU A 56 -6.38 -14.95 -12.51
CA GLU A 56 -6.10 -16.38 -12.29
C GLU A 56 -6.89 -17.25 -13.27
N GLU A 57 -8.20 -17.01 -13.41
CA GLU A 57 -9.04 -17.70 -14.39
C GLU A 57 -8.48 -17.62 -15.82
N ARG A 58 -7.92 -16.46 -16.20
CA ARG A 58 -7.31 -16.27 -17.52
C ARG A 58 -5.96 -16.97 -17.67
N ILE A 59 -5.18 -17.10 -16.59
CA ILE A 59 -3.94 -17.89 -16.61
C ILE A 59 -4.29 -19.37 -16.78
N ASP A 60 -5.27 -19.86 -16.03
CA ASP A 60 -5.66 -21.27 -16.07
C ASP A 60 -6.28 -21.65 -17.43
N ALA A 61 -7.00 -20.72 -18.07
CA ALA A 61 -7.56 -20.90 -19.41
C ALA A 61 -6.53 -20.74 -20.55
N ARG A 62 -5.28 -20.36 -20.25
CA ARG A 62 -4.26 -20.12 -21.27
C ARG A 62 -3.75 -21.43 -21.86
N GLU A 63 -3.86 -21.59 -23.18
CA GLU A 63 -3.21 -22.69 -23.90
C GLU A 63 -1.67 -22.55 -23.80
N PRO A 64 -0.91 -23.64 -23.61
CA PRO A 64 0.55 -23.57 -23.56
C PRO A 64 1.11 -22.90 -24.82
N ASP A 65 2.03 -21.96 -24.63
CA ASP A 65 2.77 -21.39 -25.76
C ASP A 65 3.42 -22.56 -26.53
N PRO A 66 3.34 -22.57 -27.87
CA PRO A 66 4.05 -23.56 -28.66
C PRO A 66 5.53 -23.50 -28.28
N PRO A 67 6.21 -24.66 -28.21
CA PRO A 67 7.62 -24.69 -27.85
C PRO A 67 8.36 -23.72 -28.77
N LEU A 68 8.95 -22.68 -28.17
CA LEU A 68 9.78 -21.70 -28.87
C LEU A 68 10.79 -22.50 -29.68
N ALA A 69 10.60 -22.53 -31.01
CA ALA A 69 11.59 -23.08 -31.90
C ALA A 69 12.94 -22.43 -31.55
N PRO A 70 14.04 -23.21 -31.46
CA PRO A 70 15.32 -22.66 -31.03
C PRO A 70 15.64 -21.48 -31.95
N THR A 71 15.61 -20.27 -31.38
CA THR A 71 16.07 -19.08 -32.09
C THR A 71 17.51 -19.36 -32.47
N PRO A 72 17.87 -19.35 -33.78
CA PRO A 72 19.25 -19.59 -34.17
C PRO A 72 20.10 -18.52 -33.50
N SER A 73 20.98 -18.96 -32.60
CA SER A 73 21.95 -18.11 -31.93
C SER A 73 22.77 -17.43 -33.02
N PRO A 74 22.87 -16.09 -33.05
CA PRO A 74 23.70 -15.42 -34.05
C PRO A 74 25.15 -15.85 -33.79
N SER A 75 25.75 -16.53 -34.78
CA SER A 75 27.14 -16.94 -34.76
C SER A 75 28.02 -15.69 -34.68
N ALA A 76 28.90 -15.65 -33.68
CA ALA A 76 29.91 -14.62 -33.48
C ALA A 76 31.00 -14.66 -34.57
#